data_AF-A0A0F8V1U5-F1
#
_entry.id   AF-A0A0F8V1U5-F1
#
_cell.length_a   1.000
_cell.length_b   1.000
_cell.length_c   1.000
_cell.angle_alpha   90.00
_cell.angle_beta   90.00
_cell.angle_gamma   90.00
#
_symmetry.space_group_name_H-M   'P 1'
#
loop_
_entity.id
_entity.type
_entity.pdbx_description
1 polymer ?
#
loop_
_entity_poly.entity_id
_entity_poly.type
_entity_poly.pdbx_seq_one_letter_code
_entity_poly.pdbx_strand_id
1 'polypeptide(L)'
;MEVLTAAASGGIATLCSTIIPLTGFAWIPSWCPAHNAAADLESRLSRHAHLYPPGSPGYIQGTKRWSALDEPDIALVVEVATAEDVVETIQYANEQSIPFVAYSGGHGTMTTLGDVENGIEIWMHKLDSISIADDGQTATFGGGVSSKQAMDSLWAQGKQTGA
;
A
#
# COMPACT_ATOMS: atom_id res chain seq x y z
N MET A 1 26.92 -39.47 34.83
CA MET A 1 25.85 -38.94 35.68
C MET A 1 25.39 -37.67 34.99
N GLU A 2 24.25 -37.78 34.35
CA GLU A 2 23.64 -36.75 33.51
C GLU A 2 23.20 -35.55 34.34
N VAL A 3 23.34 -34.34 33.79
CA VAL A 3 22.32 -33.31 33.96
C VAL A 3 22.27 -32.44 32.69
N LEU A 4 21.21 -32.66 31.92
CA LEU A 4 20.73 -31.78 30.85
C LEU A 4 20.15 -30.52 31.49
N THR A 5 20.63 -29.34 31.10
CA THR A 5 19.93 -28.07 31.34
C THR A 5 19.42 -27.53 30.01
N ALA A 6 18.12 -27.72 29.78
CA ALA A 6 17.39 -27.11 28.68
C ALA A 6 17.22 -25.60 28.97
N ALA A 7 17.80 -24.76 28.12
CA ALA A 7 17.48 -23.34 28.07
C ALA A 7 16.18 -23.17 27.26
N ALA A 8 15.05 -23.02 27.94
CA ALA A 8 13.80 -22.59 27.32
C ALA A 8 13.93 -21.09 27.00
N SER A 9 14.13 -20.73 25.73
CA SER A 9 13.94 -19.36 25.26
C SER A 9 12.44 -19.06 25.28
N GLY A 10 11.97 -18.42 26.35
CA GLY A 10 10.62 -17.88 26.43
C GLY A 10 10.42 -16.84 25.32
N GLY A 11 9.48 -17.12 24.41
CA GLY A 11 9.01 -16.13 23.45
C GLY A 11 8.32 -14.99 24.18
N ILE A 12 8.69 -13.76 23.86
CA ILE A 12 7.93 -12.57 24.25
C ILE A 12 6.72 -12.54 23.31
N ALA A 13 5.64 -13.20 23.70
CA ALA A 13 4.33 -12.91 23.13
C ALA A 13 3.92 -11.55 23.68
N THR A 14 3.92 -10.52 22.82
CA THR A 14 3.36 -9.21 23.12
C THR A 14 1.87 -9.37 23.38
N LEU A 15 1.51 -9.52 24.66
CA LEU A 15 0.12 -9.55 25.11
C LEU A 15 -0.47 -8.15 24.90
N CYS A 16 -1.34 -8.02 23.90
CA CYS A 16 -2.26 -6.91 23.77
C CYS A 16 -3.14 -6.90 25.04
N SER A 17 -2.76 -6.10 26.04
CA SER A 17 -3.50 -5.97 27.28
C SER A 17 -4.72 -5.11 27.02
N THR A 18 -5.90 -5.72 26.99
CA THR A 18 -7.18 -5.00 26.99
C THR A 18 -7.38 -4.35 28.36
N ILE A 19 -6.98 -3.09 28.50
CA ILE A 19 -7.48 -2.24 29.58
C ILE A 19 -8.86 -1.76 29.13
N ILE A 20 -9.92 -2.31 29.73
CA ILE A 20 -11.29 -1.81 29.57
C ILE A 20 -11.45 -0.64 30.55
N PRO A 21 -11.60 0.62 30.10
CA PRO A 21 -12.07 1.66 30.99
C PRO A 21 -13.58 1.45 31.23
N LEU A 22 -13.95 1.22 32.49
CA LEU A 22 -15.33 1.35 32.95
C LEU A 22 -15.71 2.84 32.95
N THR A 23 -15.95 3.44 31.78
CA THR A 23 -16.88 4.58 31.59
C THR A 23 -16.82 5.04 30.13
N GLY A 24 -17.96 4.93 29.44
CA GLY A 24 -18.27 5.74 28.26
C GLY A 24 -17.80 5.18 26.92
N PHE A 25 -18.77 4.93 26.04
CA PHE A 25 -18.64 4.68 24.60
C PHE A 25 -17.43 5.42 23.96
N ALA A 26 -16.35 4.68 23.71
CA ALA A 26 -15.35 5.03 22.72
C ALA A 26 -15.42 3.96 21.63
N TRP A 27 -15.99 4.31 20.48
CA TRP A 27 -15.88 3.52 19.26
C TRP A 27 -14.43 3.58 18.81
N ILE A 28 -13.58 2.73 19.38
CA ILE A 28 -12.26 2.47 18.81
C ILE A 28 -12.44 1.22 17.95
N PRO A 29 -12.57 1.33 16.61
CA PRO A 29 -12.26 0.20 15.77
C PRO A 29 -10.76 -0.03 15.98
N SER A 30 -10.46 -0.88 16.95
CA SER A 30 -9.12 -1.30 17.27
C SER A 30 -8.74 -2.23 16.14
N TRP A 31 -8.35 -1.66 15.00
CA TRP A 31 -7.75 -2.42 13.93
C TRP A 31 -6.32 -2.73 14.35
N CYS A 32 -6.19 -3.61 15.34
CA CYS A 32 -5.15 -4.60 15.23
C CYS A 32 -5.46 -5.32 13.92
N PRO A 33 -4.55 -5.35 12.93
CA PRO A 33 -4.72 -6.28 11.83
C PRO A 33 -4.79 -7.64 12.49
N ALA A 34 -6.01 -8.16 12.66
CA ALA A 34 -6.19 -9.54 13.01
C ALA A 34 -5.37 -10.27 11.96
N HIS A 35 -4.50 -11.19 12.38
CA HIS A 35 -3.61 -11.95 11.51
C HIS A 35 -4.34 -12.52 10.27
N ASN A 36 -5.66 -12.68 10.37
CA ASN A 36 -6.60 -13.15 9.35
C ASN A 36 -6.96 -12.13 8.26
N ALA A 37 -6.93 -10.81 8.52
CA ALA A 37 -7.36 -9.77 7.57
C ALA A 37 -6.36 -9.57 6.43
N ALA A 38 -5.07 -9.46 6.75
CA ALA A 38 -4.01 -9.41 5.74
C ALA A 38 -3.91 -10.72 4.95
N ALA A 39 -4.12 -11.87 5.62
CA ALA A 39 -4.08 -13.18 4.97
C ALA A 39 -5.23 -13.39 3.96
N ASP A 40 -6.43 -12.86 4.25
CA ASP A 40 -7.54 -12.90 3.31
C ASP A 40 -7.22 -12.11 2.03
N LEU A 41 -6.80 -10.85 2.18
CA LEU A 41 -6.39 -10.02 1.04
C LEU A 41 -5.23 -10.66 0.26
N GLU A 42 -4.20 -11.14 0.94
CA GLU A 42 -3.04 -11.81 0.30
C GLU A 42 -3.46 -12.97 -0.59
N SER A 43 -4.49 -13.73 -0.19
CA SER A 43 -4.99 -14.88 -0.96
C SER A 43 -5.71 -14.50 -2.25
N ARG A 44 -6.20 -13.25 -2.36
CA ARG A 44 -6.87 -12.72 -3.56
C ARG A 44 -5.89 -12.11 -4.57
N LEU A 45 -4.71 -11.72 -4.10
CA LEU A 45 -3.73 -11.03 -4.91
C LEU A 45 -2.87 -11.98 -5.76
N SER A 46 -2.30 -11.43 -6.82
CA SER A 46 -1.34 -12.11 -7.66
C SER A 46 -0.05 -12.42 -6.89
N ARG A 47 0.66 -13.45 -7.33
CA ARG A 47 1.93 -13.91 -6.71
C ARG A 47 3.06 -12.87 -6.67
N HIS A 48 2.92 -11.74 -7.36
CA HIS A 48 3.94 -10.67 -7.43
C HIS A 48 3.50 -9.40 -6.69
N ALA A 49 2.30 -9.41 -6.12
CA ALA A 49 1.85 -8.39 -5.20
C ALA A 49 2.45 -8.63 -3.81
N HIS A 50 2.60 -7.57 -3.03
CA HIS A 50 3.10 -7.66 -1.67
C HIS A 50 2.32 -6.75 -0.73
N LEU A 51 2.15 -7.23 0.51
CA LEU A 51 1.56 -6.47 1.61
C LEU A 51 2.67 -6.01 2.55
N TYR A 52 2.73 -4.72 2.82
CA TYR A 52 3.71 -4.14 3.72
C TYR A 52 3.03 -3.53 4.95
N PRO A 53 3.21 -4.12 6.15
CA PRO A 53 2.70 -3.53 7.38
C PRO A 53 3.54 -2.32 7.82
N PRO A 54 3.00 -1.47 8.71
CA PRO A 54 3.71 -0.31 9.25
C PRO A 54 5.10 -0.67 9.79
N GLY A 55 6.09 0.15 9.44
CA GLY A 55 7.48 0.00 9.89
C GLY A 55 8.35 -0.96 9.05
N SER A 56 7.76 -1.72 8.12
CA SER A 56 8.55 -2.52 7.17
C SER A 56 9.26 -1.61 6.12
N PRO A 57 10.39 -2.05 5.52
CA PRO A 57 11.07 -1.26 4.49
C PRO A 57 10.18 -0.89 3.29
N GLY A 58 9.34 -1.82 2.83
CA GLY A 58 8.39 -1.57 1.74
C GLY A 58 7.31 -0.56 2.11
N TYR A 59 6.85 -0.56 3.37
CA TYR A 59 5.91 0.45 3.86
C TYR A 59 6.54 1.85 3.89
N ILE A 60 7.77 1.96 4.41
CA ILE A 60 8.51 3.23 4.47
C ILE A 60 8.74 3.78 3.06
N GLN A 61 9.00 2.90 2.09
CA GLN A 61 9.18 3.30 0.69
C GLN A 61 7.87 3.69 0.01
N GLY A 62 6.82 2.89 0.18
CA GLY A 62 5.50 3.11 -0.43
C GLY A 62 4.88 4.44 0.00
N THR A 63 4.93 4.72 1.31
CA THR A 63 4.33 5.92 1.90
C THR A 63 5.18 7.19 1.78
N LYS A 64 6.36 7.13 1.14
CA LYS A 64 7.28 8.28 1.06
C LYS A 64 6.75 9.38 0.13
N ARG A 65 6.23 10.46 0.71
CA ARG A 65 5.68 11.60 -0.05
C ARG A 65 6.66 12.73 -0.31
N TRP A 66 6.38 13.54 -1.33
CA TRP A 66 7.09 14.78 -1.60
C TRP A 66 6.75 15.88 -0.58
N SER A 67 5.50 15.87 -0.09
CA SER A 67 4.99 16.83 0.89
C SER A 67 4.44 16.10 2.10
N ALA A 68 4.72 16.64 3.29
CA ALA A 68 4.15 16.22 4.56
C ALA A 68 2.80 16.89 4.88
N LEU A 69 2.22 17.63 3.93
CA LEU A 69 0.90 18.25 4.12
C LEU A 69 -0.19 17.16 4.19
N ASP A 70 -0.93 17.17 5.29
CA ASP A 70 -2.06 16.28 5.61
C ASP A 70 -1.80 14.85 5.13
N GLU A 71 -0.84 14.21 5.80
CA GLU A 71 -0.46 12.83 5.52
C GLU A 71 -1.61 11.87 5.88
N PRO A 72 -1.97 10.94 4.97
CA PRO A 72 -2.93 9.90 5.29
C PRO A 72 -2.34 8.97 6.37
N ASP A 73 -3.20 8.47 7.24
CA ASP A 73 -2.85 7.42 8.19
C ASP A 73 -3.06 6.05 7.52
N ILE A 74 -1.97 5.41 7.10
CA ILE A 74 -1.99 4.16 6.33
C ILE A 74 -1.78 2.97 7.26
N ALA A 75 -2.76 2.06 7.32
CA ALA A 75 -2.66 0.82 8.08
C ALA A 75 -1.96 -0.30 7.29
N LEU A 76 -1.98 -0.24 5.96
CA LEU A 76 -1.41 -1.26 5.09
C LEU A 76 -1.06 -0.68 3.72
N VAL A 77 0.14 -0.99 3.22
CA VAL A 77 0.51 -0.72 1.82
C VAL A 77 0.36 -2.00 1.02
N VAL A 78 -0.35 -1.93 -0.10
CA VAL A 78 -0.50 -3.00 -1.09
C VAL A 78 0.28 -2.62 -2.33
N GLU A 79 1.43 -3.26 -2.54
CA GLU A 79 2.21 -3.12 -3.75
C GLU A 79 1.61 -4.03 -4.83
N VAL A 80 0.82 -3.44 -5.72
CA VAL A 80 0.13 -4.16 -6.79
C VAL A 80 1.07 -4.47 -7.96
N ALA A 81 0.88 -5.59 -8.64
CA ALA A 81 1.67 -5.97 -9.82
C ALA A 81 0.82 -6.07 -11.11
N THR A 82 -0.50 -6.11 -10.97
CA THR A 82 -1.48 -6.24 -12.06
C THR A 82 -2.67 -5.30 -11.85
N ALA A 83 -3.51 -5.13 -12.88
CA ALA A 83 -4.75 -4.39 -12.75
C ALA A 83 -5.74 -5.13 -11.83
N GLU A 84 -5.73 -6.45 -11.86
CA GLU A 84 -6.55 -7.32 -11.02
C GLU A 84 -6.21 -7.15 -9.53
N ASP A 85 -4.93 -6.97 -9.17
CA ASP A 85 -4.53 -6.68 -7.78
C ASP A 85 -5.17 -5.38 -7.26
N VAL A 86 -5.28 -4.36 -8.12
CA VAL A 86 -5.97 -3.09 -7.77
C VAL A 86 -7.46 -3.35 -7.53
N VAL A 87 -8.10 -4.13 -8.41
CA VAL A 87 -9.52 -4.48 -8.30
C VAL A 87 -9.80 -5.23 -7.00
N GLU A 88 -9.03 -6.28 -6.72
CA GLU A 88 -9.19 -7.10 -5.50
C GLU A 88 -8.94 -6.28 -4.24
N THR A 89 -7.94 -5.38 -4.25
CA THR A 89 -7.67 -4.48 -3.13
C THR A 89 -8.85 -3.54 -2.86
N ILE A 90 -9.44 -2.96 -3.91
CA ILE A 90 -10.60 -2.06 -3.77
C ILE A 90 -11.83 -2.84 -3.30
N GLN A 91 -12.07 -4.04 -3.84
CA GLN A 91 -13.19 -4.89 -3.41
C GLN A 91 -13.06 -5.24 -1.94
N TYR A 92 -11.89 -5.70 -1.51
CA TYR A 92 -11.60 -5.98 -0.11
C TYR A 92 -11.78 -4.74 0.77
N ALA A 93 -11.22 -3.59 0.38
CA ALA A 93 -11.38 -2.34 1.14
C ALA A 93 -12.86 -1.97 1.30
N ASN A 94 -13.67 -2.10 0.25
CA ASN A 94 -15.11 -1.85 0.30
C ASN A 94 -15.85 -2.86 1.19
N GLU A 95 -15.56 -4.16 1.07
CA GLU A 95 -16.16 -5.22 1.90
C GLU A 95 -15.93 -4.99 3.40
N GLN A 96 -14.74 -4.50 3.74
CA GLN A 96 -14.34 -4.21 5.12
C GLN A 96 -14.63 -2.76 5.54
N SER A 97 -15.17 -1.93 4.65
CA SER A 97 -15.40 -0.48 4.88
C SER A 97 -14.14 0.29 5.31
N ILE A 98 -13.01 -0.03 4.69
CA ILE A 98 -11.71 0.61 4.90
C ILE A 98 -11.50 1.70 3.83
N PRO A 99 -11.14 2.94 4.20
CA PRO A 99 -10.77 3.95 3.20
C PRO A 99 -9.48 3.55 2.48
N PHE A 100 -9.36 3.91 1.20
CA PHE A 100 -8.16 3.59 0.43
C PHE A 100 -7.72 4.78 -0.43
N VAL A 101 -6.43 4.79 -0.78
CA VAL A 101 -5.81 5.79 -1.65
C VAL A 101 -4.94 5.11 -2.69
N ALA A 102 -5.05 5.54 -3.95
CA ALA A 102 -4.13 5.10 -5.00
C ALA A 102 -2.88 5.97 -5.01
N TYR A 103 -1.71 5.33 -5.10
CA TYR A 103 -0.42 5.99 -4.95
C TYR A 103 0.54 5.66 -6.08
N SER A 104 1.07 6.70 -6.75
CA SER A 104 2.14 6.59 -7.74
C SER A 104 3.37 7.44 -7.36
N GLY A 105 3.48 8.67 -7.88
CA GLY A 105 4.66 9.53 -7.71
C GLY A 105 4.70 10.35 -6.41
N GLY A 106 3.67 10.27 -5.56
CA GLY A 106 3.69 10.90 -4.23
C GLY A 106 3.69 12.43 -4.19
N HIS A 107 3.39 13.11 -5.31
CA HIS A 107 3.40 14.58 -5.44
C HIS A 107 2.05 15.24 -5.16
N GLY A 108 1.00 14.47 -4.85
CA GLY A 108 -0.31 15.03 -4.49
C GLY A 108 -0.23 15.83 -3.19
N THR A 109 -0.82 17.03 -3.17
CA THR A 109 -0.83 17.95 -2.01
C THR A 109 -2.24 18.41 -1.63
N MET A 110 -3.20 17.49 -1.70
CA MET A 110 -4.58 17.78 -1.31
C MET A 110 -4.75 17.53 0.19
N THR A 111 -5.42 18.45 0.90
CA THR A 111 -5.67 18.33 2.34
C THR A 111 -6.59 17.14 2.67
N THR A 112 -7.45 16.75 1.73
CA THR A 112 -8.33 15.57 1.86
C THR A 112 -7.60 14.24 1.90
N LEU A 113 -6.27 14.21 1.67
CA LEU A 113 -5.48 13.00 1.90
C LEU A 113 -5.41 12.67 3.40
N GLY A 114 -5.37 13.67 4.27
CA GLY A 114 -5.39 13.47 5.71
C GLY A 114 -6.71 12.90 6.25
N ASP A 115 -7.79 12.92 5.45
CA ASP A 115 -9.08 12.31 5.82
C ASP A 115 -9.05 10.76 5.71
N VAL A 116 -8.00 10.19 5.10
CA VAL A 116 -7.79 8.73 5.05
C VAL A 116 -7.20 8.30 6.39
N GLU A 117 -8.06 7.84 7.30
CA GLU A 117 -7.68 7.30 8.61
C GLU A 117 -7.65 5.77 8.60
N ASN A 118 -6.58 5.17 9.13
CA ASN A 118 -6.34 3.72 9.07
C ASN A 118 -6.66 3.13 7.68
N GLY A 119 -6.13 3.70 6.61
CA GLY A 119 -6.48 3.31 5.24
C GLY A 119 -5.56 2.26 4.61
N ILE A 120 -5.94 1.83 3.40
CA ILE A 120 -5.09 1.04 2.51
C ILE A 120 -4.47 1.95 1.45
N GLU A 121 -3.14 1.93 1.34
CA GLU A 121 -2.44 2.54 0.21
C GLU A 121 -2.25 1.51 -0.91
N ILE A 122 -2.77 1.80 -2.09
CA ILE A 122 -2.59 0.99 -3.30
C ILE A 122 -1.38 1.55 -4.06
N TRP A 123 -0.22 0.93 -3.85
CA TRP A 123 1.04 1.39 -4.42
C TRP A 123 1.26 0.84 -5.83
N MET A 124 1.02 1.68 -6.83
CA MET A 124 0.90 1.29 -8.24
C MET A 124 2.22 1.27 -9.01
N HIS A 125 3.37 1.48 -8.37
CA HIS A 125 4.61 1.77 -9.10
C HIS A 125 5.11 0.64 -10.01
N LYS A 126 4.72 -0.62 -9.78
CA LYS A 126 5.01 -1.75 -10.69
C LYS A 126 4.14 -1.75 -11.95
N LEU A 127 3.06 -0.96 -11.99
CA LEU A 127 2.25 -0.73 -13.18
C LEU A 127 2.91 0.32 -14.07
N ASP A 128 4.17 0.12 -14.46
CA ASP A 128 5.02 1.08 -15.16
C ASP A 128 5.20 0.78 -16.66
N SER A 129 4.33 -0.05 -17.23
CA SER A 129 4.37 -0.39 -18.65
C SER A 129 4.16 0.83 -19.53
N ILE A 130 4.93 0.91 -20.62
CA ILE A 130 4.81 1.95 -21.65
C ILE A 130 4.72 1.27 -23.01
N SER A 131 3.66 1.55 -23.76
CA SER A 131 3.48 1.07 -25.13
C SER A 131 3.16 2.25 -26.04
N ILE A 132 3.88 2.38 -27.14
CA ILE A 132 3.61 3.38 -28.18
C ILE A 132 3.10 2.62 -29.39
N ALA A 133 1.94 3.02 -29.94
CA ALA A 133 1.35 2.37 -31.09
C ALA A 133 2.28 2.45 -32.31
N ASP A 134 2.21 1.46 -33.20
CA ASP A 134 3.06 1.37 -34.39
C ASP A 134 2.93 2.59 -35.32
N ASP A 135 1.75 3.20 -35.38
CA ASP A 135 1.49 4.43 -36.13
C ASP A 135 2.08 5.69 -35.45
N GLY A 136 2.56 5.54 -34.22
CA GLY A 136 3.12 6.58 -33.39
C GLY A 136 2.12 7.66 -32.95
N GLN A 137 0.82 7.47 -33.12
CA GLN A 137 -0.19 8.50 -32.81
C GLN A 137 -0.71 8.42 -31.38
N THR A 138 -0.55 7.26 -30.73
CA THR A 138 -1.01 7.04 -29.36
C THR A 138 0.05 6.35 -28.50
N ALA A 139 -0.03 6.58 -27.20
CA ALA A 139 0.76 5.88 -26.20
C ALA A 139 -0.16 5.46 -25.04
N THR A 140 0.08 4.26 -24.52
CA THR A 140 -0.59 3.71 -23.34
C THR A 140 0.42 3.59 -22.22
N PHE A 141 0.08 4.16 -21.07
CA PHE A 141 0.90 4.16 -19.87
C PHE A 141 0.17 3.41 -18.76
N GLY A 142 0.89 2.57 -18.03
CA GLY A 142 0.39 2.02 -16.77
C GLY A 142 0.25 3.12 -15.71
N GLY A 143 -0.59 2.89 -14.70
CA GLY A 143 -0.91 3.88 -13.67
C GLY A 143 0.27 4.28 -12.76
N GLY A 144 1.35 3.50 -12.76
CA GLY A 144 2.57 3.73 -12.00
C GLY A 144 3.66 4.50 -12.75
N VAL A 145 3.49 4.79 -14.04
CA VAL A 145 4.52 5.46 -14.86
C VAL A 145 4.81 6.86 -14.31
N SER A 146 6.08 7.12 -14.02
CA SER A 146 6.53 8.46 -13.63
C SER A 146 6.58 9.41 -14.83
N SER A 147 6.45 10.72 -14.59
CA SER A 147 6.61 11.74 -15.63
C SER A 147 7.95 11.63 -16.35
N LYS A 148 9.02 11.26 -15.63
CA LYS A 148 10.35 11.04 -16.23
C LYS A 148 10.33 9.89 -17.23
N GLN A 149 9.80 8.72 -16.85
CA GLN A 149 9.71 7.57 -17.74
C GLN A 149 8.86 7.88 -18.97
N ALA A 150 7.73 8.59 -18.80
CA ALA A 150 6.88 9.01 -19.91
C ALA A 150 7.63 9.96 -20.88
N MET A 151 8.28 11.01 -20.35
CA MET A 151 9.05 11.95 -21.16
C MET A 151 10.18 11.27 -21.92
N ASP A 152 11.00 10.47 -21.24
CA ASP A 152 12.14 9.79 -21.86
C ASP A 152 11.70 8.83 -22.97
N SER A 153 10.63 8.07 -22.73
CA SER A 153 10.13 7.07 -23.69
C SER A 153 9.54 7.71 -24.95
N LEU A 154 8.80 8.81 -24.79
CA LEU A 154 8.28 9.57 -25.92
C LEU A 154 9.40 10.28 -26.68
N TRP A 155 10.36 10.87 -25.98
CA TRP A 155 11.49 11.56 -26.60
C TRP A 155 12.32 10.63 -27.47
N ALA A 156 12.57 9.41 -27.02
CA ALA A 156 13.26 8.38 -27.80
C ALA A 156 12.57 8.04 -29.14
N GLN A 157 11.26 8.33 -29.26
CA GLN A 157 10.46 8.14 -30.48
C GLN A 157 10.23 9.45 -31.25
N GLY A 158 10.93 10.54 -30.91
CA GLY A 158 10.73 11.86 -31.51
C GLY A 158 9.39 12.50 -31.15
N LYS A 159 8.82 12.13 -29.99
CA LYS A 159 7.54 12.64 -29.46
C LYS A 159 7.80 13.39 -28.14
N GLN A 160 6.80 14.12 -27.66
CA GLN A 160 6.90 14.86 -26.39
C GLN A 160 5.57 14.84 -25.64
N THR A 161 5.63 14.90 -24.31
CA THR A 161 4.50 15.34 -23.50
C THR A 161 4.35 16.86 -23.67
N GLY A 162 3.13 17.37 -23.80
CA GLY A 162 2.90 18.81 -23.86
C GLY A 162 3.37 19.50 -22.57
N ALA A 163 3.84 20.74 -22.71
CA ALA A 163 4.11 21.65 -21.59
C ALA A 163 2.86 22.48 -21.27
#